data_AF-A0A958YAQ7-F1
#
_entry.id   AF-A0A958YAQ7-F1
#
_cell.length_a   1.000
_cell.length_b   1.000
_cell.length_c   1.000
_cell.angle_alpha   90.00
_cell.angle_beta   90.00
_cell.angle_gamma   90.00
#
_symmetry.space_group_name_H-M   'P 1'
#
loop_
_entity.id
_entity.type
_entity.pdbx_description
1 polymer ?
#
loop_
_entity_poly.entity_id
_entity_poly.type
_entity_poly.pdbx_seq_one_letter_code
_entity_poly.pdbx_strand_id
1 'polypeptide(L)'
;MASHYEAPIRRPLVTGEKSYHDVSVDVARPVEGKANKQWWIVFSISLVAFLWGIGCIIYTISTGIGTWGLNKTVGWAWDITNFVWWVGIGHAGTLISAVLLLFRQKWRMAINRSAEAMTIFSVVQAGLFPIIHMGRPWLGYWVLPIPNQFGSLWVNFNSPLLWDVFAISTY
;
A
#
# COMPACT_ATOMS: atom_id res chain seq x y z
N MET A 1 5.53 -46.10 -9.30
CA MET A 1 4.92 -44.88 -9.87
C MET A 1 3.84 -44.45 -8.90
N ALA A 2 4.11 -43.44 -8.07
CA ALA A 2 3.11 -42.96 -7.12
C ALA A 2 1.93 -42.37 -7.90
N SER A 3 0.77 -42.99 -7.79
CA SER A 3 -0.46 -42.56 -8.45
C SER A 3 -0.85 -41.18 -7.95
N HIS A 4 -0.87 -40.22 -8.86
CA HIS A 4 -1.33 -38.87 -8.60
C HIS A 4 -2.87 -38.87 -8.49
N TYR A 5 -3.41 -38.54 -7.31
CA TYR A 5 -4.85 -38.60 -7.01
C TYR A 5 -5.53 -37.22 -7.15
N GLU A 6 -5.48 -36.60 -8.33
CA GLU A 6 -6.24 -35.38 -8.61
C GLU A 6 -7.66 -35.71 -9.11
N ALA A 7 -8.66 -34.96 -8.65
CA ALA A 7 -10.05 -35.19 -9.05
C ALA A 7 -10.31 -34.71 -10.49
N PRO A 8 -11.03 -35.47 -11.33
CA PRO A 8 -11.24 -35.14 -12.75
C PRO A 8 -12.12 -33.90 -12.97
N ILE A 9 -12.82 -33.43 -11.93
CA ILE A 9 -13.67 -32.23 -12.00
C ILE A 9 -12.89 -30.91 -12.07
N ARG A 10 -11.58 -30.92 -11.75
CA ARG A 10 -10.76 -29.69 -11.70
C ARG A 10 -10.32 -29.29 -13.11
N ARG A 11 -10.50 -28.01 -13.43
CA ARG A 11 -9.99 -27.43 -14.69
C ARG A 11 -8.50 -27.09 -14.56
N PRO A 12 -7.72 -27.20 -15.65
CA PRO A 12 -6.32 -26.80 -15.65
C PRO A 12 -6.17 -25.29 -15.41
N LEU A 13 -5.24 -24.90 -14.54
CA LEU A 13 -4.94 -23.49 -14.23
C LEU A 13 -3.96 -22.85 -15.22
N VAL A 14 -3.14 -23.68 -15.88
CA VAL A 14 -2.19 -23.27 -16.91
C VAL A 14 -2.66 -23.86 -18.23
N THR A 15 -2.79 -23.01 -19.25
CA THR A 15 -3.20 -23.38 -20.60
C THR A 15 -2.01 -23.33 -21.56
N GLY A 16 -2.12 -24.03 -22.70
CA GLY A 16 -1.12 -23.98 -23.77
C GLY A 16 0.14 -24.83 -23.56
N GLU A 17 0.06 -25.90 -22.75
CA GLU A 17 1.08 -26.95 -22.61
C GLU A 17 2.52 -26.42 -22.36
N LYS A 18 2.64 -25.37 -21.55
CA LYS A 18 3.91 -24.69 -21.27
C LYS A 18 4.84 -25.55 -20.42
N SER A 19 6.11 -25.62 -20.83
CA SER A 19 7.21 -26.17 -20.02
C SER A 19 7.74 -25.14 -19.01
N TYR A 20 8.66 -25.57 -18.13
CA TYR A 20 9.33 -24.65 -17.20
C TYR A 20 10.09 -23.52 -17.90
N HIS A 21 10.73 -23.81 -19.03
CA HIS A 21 11.48 -22.81 -19.79
C HIS A 21 10.54 -21.74 -20.36
N ASP A 22 9.38 -22.15 -20.89
CA ASP A 22 8.39 -21.23 -21.47
C ASP A 22 7.87 -20.23 -20.45
N VAL A 23 7.61 -20.69 -19.21
CA VAL A 23 7.16 -19.83 -18.12
C VAL A 23 8.22 -18.78 -17.78
N SER A 24 9.49 -19.17 -17.67
CA SER A 24 10.58 -18.24 -17.38
C SER A 24 10.75 -17.20 -18.48
N VAL A 25 10.74 -17.62 -19.75
CA VAL A 25 10.88 -16.71 -20.89
C VAL A 25 9.72 -15.73 -20.96
N ASP A 26 8.48 -16.18 -20.76
CA ASP A 26 7.31 -15.30 -20.84
C ASP A 26 7.27 -14.24 -19.72
N VAL A 27 7.70 -14.59 -18.50
CA VAL A 27 7.75 -13.66 -17.36
C VAL A 27 8.94 -12.70 -17.45
N ALA A 28 10.09 -13.16 -17.95
CA ALA A 28 11.29 -12.34 -18.08
C ALA A 28 11.20 -11.32 -19.22
N ARG A 29 10.53 -11.69 -20.33
CA ARG A 29 10.39 -10.86 -21.54
C ARG A 29 9.98 -9.40 -21.27
N PRO A 30 8.93 -9.08 -20.48
CA PRO A 30 8.57 -7.69 -20.21
C PRO A 30 9.60 -6.91 -19.36
N VAL A 31 10.48 -7.61 -18.65
CA VAL A 31 11.53 -7.00 -17.80
C VAL A 31 12.83 -6.77 -18.60
N GLU A 32 13.20 -7.72 -19.44
CA GLU A 32 14.42 -7.64 -20.28
C GLU A 32 14.24 -6.72 -21.50
N GLY A 33 12.99 -6.48 -21.90
CA GLY A 33 12.64 -5.58 -23.00
C GLY A 33 12.65 -4.09 -22.63
N LYS A 34 12.54 -3.23 -23.65
CA LYS A 34 12.36 -1.79 -23.45
C LYS A 34 10.87 -1.43 -23.38
N ALA A 35 10.53 -0.47 -22.53
CA ALA A 35 9.18 0.09 -22.45
C ALA A 35 8.78 0.78 -23.76
N ASN A 36 7.54 0.55 -24.20
CA ASN A 36 7.00 1.14 -25.42
C ASN A 36 6.51 2.59 -25.20
N LYS A 37 6.09 3.26 -26.29
CA LYS A 37 5.59 4.64 -26.24
C LYS A 37 4.36 4.81 -25.33
N GLN A 38 3.46 3.81 -25.29
CA GLN A 38 2.25 3.87 -24.46
C GLN A 38 2.60 3.89 -22.97
N TRP A 39 3.57 3.07 -22.55
CA TRP A 39 4.06 3.07 -21.17
C TRP A 39 4.61 4.44 -20.76
N TRP A 40 5.43 5.06 -21.62
CA TRP A 40 5.97 6.40 -21.36
C TRP A 40 4.90 7.50 -21.30
N ILE A 41 3.85 7.41 -22.12
CA ILE A 41 2.72 8.34 -22.07
C ILE A 41 2.02 8.25 -20.72
N VAL A 42 1.63 7.04 -20.28
CA VAL A 42 0.92 6.85 -19.02
C VAL A 42 1.81 7.21 -17.83
N PHE A 43 3.08 6.80 -17.84
CA PHE A 43 4.05 7.16 -16.81
C PHE A 43 4.19 8.67 -16.67
N SER A 44 4.28 9.40 -17.78
CA SER A 44 4.40 10.87 -17.76
C SER A 44 3.15 11.54 -17.17
N ILE A 45 1.96 11.04 -17.50
CA ILE A 45 0.70 11.54 -16.93
C ILE A 45 0.67 11.31 -15.42
N SER A 46 1.00 10.10 -14.97
CA SER A 46 1.09 9.76 -13.54
C SER A 46 2.12 10.61 -12.81
N LEU A 47 3.28 10.87 -13.42
CA LEU A 47 4.34 11.70 -12.85
C LEU A 47 3.91 13.16 -12.70
N VAL A 48 3.23 13.74 -13.69
CA VAL A 48 2.72 15.11 -13.61
C VAL A 48 1.68 15.23 -12.50
N ALA A 49 0.74 14.28 -12.40
CA ALA A 49 -0.25 14.27 -11.33
C ALA A 49 0.40 14.14 -9.94
N PHE A 50 1.43 13.28 -9.81
CA PHE A 50 2.22 13.16 -8.59
C PHE A 50 2.91 14.47 -8.20
N LEU A 51 3.62 15.10 -9.13
CA LEU A 51 4.32 16.37 -8.87
C LEU A 51 3.36 17.50 -8.47
N TRP A 52 2.19 17.56 -9.11
CA TRP A 52 1.14 18.50 -8.72
C TRP A 52 0.64 18.24 -7.29
N GLY A 53 0.39 16.97 -6.93
CA GLY A 53 0.01 16.57 -5.57
C GLY A 53 1.06 16.95 -4.52
N ILE A 54 2.35 16.73 -4.81
CA ILE A 54 3.45 17.18 -3.94
C ILE A 54 3.43 18.70 -3.76
N GLY A 55 3.18 19.47 -4.83
CA GLY A 55 3.01 20.92 -4.74
C GLY A 55 1.88 21.34 -3.78
N CYS A 56 0.71 20.69 -3.86
CA CYS A 56 -0.42 20.94 -2.96
C CYS A 56 -0.11 20.59 -1.49
N ILE A 57 0.63 19.50 -1.26
CA ILE A 57 1.06 19.09 0.08
C ILE A 57 2.01 20.13 0.68
N ILE A 58 3.03 20.54 -0.06
CA ILE A 58 4.00 21.56 0.38
C ILE A 58 3.28 22.86 0.71
N TYR A 59 2.38 23.31 -0.17
CA TYR A 59 1.57 24.51 0.07
C TYR A 59 0.82 24.41 1.40
N THR A 60 0.03 23.35 1.60
CA THR A 60 -0.76 23.14 2.83
C THR A 60 0.12 23.12 4.08
N ILE A 61 1.24 22.40 4.07
CA ILE A 61 2.14 22.31 5.22
C ILE A 61 2.75 23.68 5.54
N SER A 62 3.05 24.49 4.52
CA SER A 62 3.64 25.82 4.69
C SER A 62 2.65 26.89 5.13
N THR A 63 1.37 26.79 4.73
CA THR A 63 0.35 27.81 5.00
C THR A 63 -0.61 27.42 6.13
N GLY A 64 -0.66 26.15 6.49
CA GLY A 64 -1.54 25.58 7.52
C GLY A 64 -2.79 24.87 6.97
N ILE A 65 -3.33 23.96 7.80
CA ILE A 65 -4.51 23.11 7.50
C ILE A 65 -5.79 23.91 7.21
N GLY A 66 -5.85 25.19 7.62
CA GLY A 66 -7.00 26.05 7.35
C GLY A 66 -7.28 26.30 5.86
N THR A 67 -6.37 25.94 4.96
CA THR A 67 -6.62 25.95 3.50
C THR A 67 -7.50 24.80 3.05
N TRP A 68 -7.68 23.76 3.87
CA TRP A 68 -8.62 22.68 3.62
C TRP A 68 -10.05 23.13 3.90
N GLY A 69 -11.01 22.45 3.27
CA GLY A 69 -12.46 22.63 3.52
C GLY A 69 -12.94 22.04 4.84
N LEU A 70 -12.09 21.96 5.86
CA LEU A 70 -12.47 21.53 7.21
C LEU A 70 -13.17 22.66 7.96
N ASN A 71 -13.88 22.32 9.03
CA ASN A 71 -14.50 23.31 9.89
C ASN A 71 -14.37 22.89 11.37
N LYS A 72 -14.80 23.77 12.28
CA LYS A 72 -14.70 23.53 13.74
C LYS A 72 -15.57 22.38 14.26
N THR A 73 -16.57 21.96 13.49
CA THR A 73 -17.48 20.85 13.81
C THR A 73 -17.02 19.54 13.18
N VAL A 74 -16.52 19.59 11.95
CA VAL A 74 -16.03 18.45 11.16
C VAL A 74 -14.53 18.63 10.95
N GLY A 75 -13.76 18.17 11.95
CA GLY A 75 -12.29 18.24 11.94
C GLY A 75 -11.62 17.13 11.13
N TRP A 76 -12.37 16.11 10.72
CA TRP A 76 -11.92 15.03 9.83
C TRP A 76 -12.95 14.84 8.72
N ALA A 77 -12.46 14.73 7.49
CA ALA A 77 -13.27 14.48 6.31
C ALA A 77 -12.41 13.70 5.29
N TRP A 78 -11.94 14.37 4.25
CA TRP A 78 -11.18 13.74 3.15
C TRP A 78 -9.83 13.19 3.57
N ASP A 79 -9.20 13.76 4.59
CA ASP A 79 -7.95 13.30 5.16
C ASP A 79 -8.06 11.86 5.69
N ILE A 80 -8.91 11.64 6.70
CA ILE A 80 -9.10 10.31 7.26
C ILE A 80 -9.83 9.38 6.29
N THR A 81 -10.72 9.91 5.44
CA THR A 81 -11.46 9.11 4.45
C THR A 81 -10.51 8.47 3.44
N ASN A 82 -9.59 9.26 2.87
CA ASN A 82 -8.62 8.73 1.92
C ASN A 82 -7.60 7.82 2.61
N PHE A 83 -7.20 8.15 3.83
CA PHE A 83 -6.35 7.29 4.67
C PHE A 83 -6.94 5.88 4.81
N VAL A 84 -8.16 5.75 5.35
CA VAL A 84 -8.78 4.43 5.56
C VAL A 84 -9.10 3.72 4.24
N TRP A 85 -9.39 4.48 3.18
CA TRP A 85 -9.60 3.93 1.85
C TRP A 85 -8.34 3.26 1.30
N TRP A 86 -7.18 3.91 1.41
CA TRP A 86 -5.90 3.33 0.98
C TRP A 86 -5.48 2.12 1.84
N VAL A 87 -5.70 2.17 3.16
CA VAL A 87 -5.49 1.00 4.04
C VAL A 87 -6.38 -0.17 3.58
N GLY A 88 -7.65 0.09 3.29
CA GLY A 88 -8.60 -0.93 2.80
C GLY A 88 -8.15 -1.61 1.51
N ILE A 89 -7.58 -0.86 0.55
CA ILE A 89 -7.00 -1.43 -0.67
C ILE A 89 -5.84 -2.39 -0.34
N GLY A 90 -5.00 -2.02 0.62
CA GLY A 90 -3.84 -2.83 1.01
C GLY A 90 -4.20 -4.22 1.52
N HIS A 91 -5.31 -4.34 2.23
CA HIS A 91 -5.75 -5.62 2.81
C HIS A 91 -6.09 -6.69 1.77
N ALA A 92 -6.53 -6.30 0.57
CA ALA A 92 -6.83 -7.25 -0.50
C ALA A 92 -5.59 -8.08 -0.89
N GLY A 93 -4.41 -7.45 -0.93
CA GLY A 93 -3.19 -8.15 -1.32
C GLY A 93 -2.69 -9.13 -0.26
N THR A 94 -2.73 -8.75 1.02
CA THR A 94 -2.37 -9.66 2.13
C THR A 94 -3.33 -10.84 2.27
N LEU A 95 -4.61 -10.65 1.93
CA LEU A 95 -5.57 -11.76 1.88
C LEU A 95 -5.17 -12.77 0.80
N ILE A 96 -4.83 -12.30 -0.40
CA ILE A 96 -4.42 -13.15 -1.51
C ILE A 96 -3.11 -13.89 -1.19
N SER A 97 -2.11 -13.21 -0.62
CA SER A 97 -0.80 -13.82 -0.36
C SER A 97 -0.80 -14.76 0.86
N ALA A 98 -1.50 -14.42 1.94
CA ALA A 98 -1.49 -15.18 3.19
C ALA A 98 -2.71 -16.09 3.37
N VAL A 99 -3.94 -15.56 3.28
CA VAL A 99 -5.15 -16.34 3.60
C VAL A 99 -5.36 -17.47 2.58
N LEU A 100 -5.24 -17.17 1.28
CA LEU A 100 -5.36 -18.20 0.25
C LEU A 100 -4.24 -19.24 0.30
N LEU A 101 -3.05 -18.88 0.81
CA LEU A 101 -1.96 -19.82 1.09
C LEU A 101 -2.39 -20.81 2.18
N LEU A 102 -2.93 -20.33 3.31
CA LEU A 102 -3.39 -21.17 4.42
C LEU A 102 -4.49 -22.15 3.98
N PHE A 103 -5.42 -21.68 3.15
CA PHE A 103 -6.47 -22.54 2.57
C PHE A 103 -6.00 -23.37 1.37
N ARG A 104 -4.69 -23.42 1.09
CA ARG A 104 -4.06 -24.18 0.01
C ARG A 104 -4.71 -23.96 -1.36
N GLN A 105 -5.16 -22.74 -1.63
CA GLN A 105 -5.76 -22.37 -2.90
C GLN A 105 -4.65 -22.22 -3.96
N LYS A 106 -4.56 -23.20 -4.87
CA LYS A 106 -3.49 -23.25 -5.90
C LYS A 106 -3.58 -22.10 -6.92
N TRP A 107 -4.79 -21.57 -7.18
CA TRP A 107 -5.02 -20.53 -8.20
C TRP A 107 -4.38 -19.18 -7.88
N ARG A 108 -4.11 -18.87 -6.60
CA ARG A 108 -3.48 -17.61 -6.18
C ARG A 108 -2.08 -17.41 -6.78
N MET A 109 -1.39 -18.49 -7.20
CA MET A 109 0.01 -18.45 -7.65
C MET A 109 0.25 -17.48 -8.82
N ALA A 110 -0.74 -17.25 -9.67
CA ALA A 110 -0.64 -16.33 -10.80
C ALA A 110 -0.83 -14.84 -10.42
N ILE A 111 -1.28 -14.56 -9.19
CA ILE A 111 -1.73 -13.21 -8.76
C ILE A 111 -0.92 -12.70 -7.56
N ASN A 112 -0.39 -13.59 -6.71
CA ASN A 112 0.27 -13.22 -5.45
C ASN A 112 1.27 -12.06 -5.59
N ARG A 113 2.14 -12.08 -6.61
CA ARG A 113 3.19 -11.07 -6.76
C ARG A 113 2.65 -9.67 -7.06
N SER A 114 1.65 -9.56 -7.94
CA SER A 114 1.03 -8.26 -8.23
C SER A 114 0.14 -7.79 -7.08
N ALA A 115 -0.49 -8.73 -6.36
CA ALA A 115 -1.26 -8.44 -5.16
C ALA A 115 -0.37 -7.87 -4.02
N GLU A 116 0.84 -8.41 -3.82
CA GLU A 116 1.81 -7.84 -2.87
C GLU A 116 2.28 -6.44 -3.27
N ALA A 117 2.58 -6.22 -4.57
CA ALA A 117 2.95 -4.89 -5.06
C ALA A 117 1.83 -3.86 -4.83
N MET A 118 0.58 -4.25 -5.06
CA MET A 118 -0.60 -3.42 -4.77
C MET A 118 -0.64 -3.00 -3.29
N THR A 119 -0.43 -3.94 -2.35
CA THR A 119 -0.40 -3.64 -0.91
C THR A 119 0.70 -2.64 -0.57
N ILE A 120 1.93 -2.88 -1.03
CA ILE A 120 3.06 -2.01 -0.68
C ILE A 120 2.80 -0.59 -1.17
N PHE A 121 2.36 -0.42 -2.42
CA PHE A 121 2.08 0.91 -2.95
C PHE A 121 0.91 1.59 -2.24
N SER A 122 -0.16 0.87 -1.89
CA SER A 122 -1.29 1.45 -1.18
C SER A 122 -0.96 1.84 0.26
N VAL A 123 -0.16 1.03 0.98
CA VAL A 123 0.25 1.35 2.35
C VAL A 123 1.17 2.58 2.38
N VAL A 124 2.06 2.72 1.39
CA VAL A 124 2.88 3.93 1.24
C VAL A 124 1.99 5.17 1.01
N GLN A 125 0.93 5.08 0.21
CA GLN A 125 -0.02 6.20 0.05
C GLN A 125 -0.79 6.49 1.35
N ALA A 126 -1.24 5.46 2.06
CA ALA A 126 -1.93 5.61 3.33
C ALA A 126 -1.06 6.33 4.37
N GLY A 127 0.22 5.94 4.48
CA GLY A 127 1.16 6.50 5.45
C GLY A 127 1.45 8.01 5.29
N LEU A 128 1.10 8.61 4.16
CA LEU A 128 1.21 10.05 3.95
C LEU A 128 0.19 10.84 4.79
N PHE A 129 -1.04 10.34 4.90
CA PHE A 129 -2.14 11.09 5.50
C PHE A 129 -1.93 11.39 6.99
N PRO A 130 -1.51 10.43 7.85
CA PRO A 130 -1.23 10.71 9.26
C PRO A 130 -0.24 11.84 9.50
N ILE A 131 0.66 12.11 8.54
CA ILE A 131 1.63 13.20 8.63
C ILE A 131 1.06 14.49 8.04
N ILE A 132 0.46 14.43 6.85
CA ILE A 132 0.00 15.64 6.13
C ILE A 132 -1.17 16.32 6.85
N HIS A 133 -2.02 15.56 7.57
CA HIS A 133 -3.14 16.14 8.30
C HIS A 133 -2.74 16.75 9.67
N MET A 134 -1.47 16.65 10.08
CA MET A 134 -1.01 17.23 11.35
C MET A 134 -0.97 18.75 11.26
N GLY A 135 -1.38 19.44 12.33
CA GLY A 135 -1.19 20.88 12.43
C GLY A 135 0.28 21.30 12.60
N ARG A 136 1.14 20.42 13.14
CA ARG A 136 2.59 20.62 13.30
C ARG A 136 3.38 19.35 12.95
N PRO A 137 3.51 18.99 11.66
CA PRO A 137 4.10 17.72 11.24
C PRO A 137 5.56 17.56 11.65
N TRP A 138 6.32 18.65 11.80
CA TRP A 138 7.74 18.62 12.24
C TRP A 138 7.94 18.08 13.66
N LEU A 139 6.88 17.89 14.44
CA LEU A 139 6.91 17.28 15.78
C LEU A 139 6.30 15.88 15.81
N GLY A 140 6.02 15.28 14.64
CA GLY A 140 5.45 13.93 14.54
C GLY A 140 6.26 12.85 15.25
N TYR A 141 7.57 13.05 15.40
CA TYR A 141 8.44 12.11 16.12
C TYR A 141 8.08 11.95 17.61
N TRP A 142 7.38 12.90 18.24
CA TRP A 142 6.93 12.80 19.64
C TRP A 142 5.88 11.71 19.87
N VAL A 143 5.28 11.18 18.81
CA VAL A 143 4.34 10.06 18.91
C VAL A 143 5.07 8.75 19.28
N LEU A 144 6.38 8.67 19.02
CA LEU A 144 7.18 7.49 19.34
C LEU A 144 7.63 7.51 20.81
N PRO A 145 7.56 6.38 21.53
CA PRO A 145 8.04 6.28 22.90
C PRO A 145 9.58 6.21 22.92
N ILE A 146 10.24 7.38 22.81
CA ILE A 146 11.70 7.51 22.79
C ILE A 146 12.17 8.21 24.07
N PRO A 147 13.19 7.66 24.79
CA PRO A 147 13.82 8.35 25.92
C PRO A 147 14.29 9.76 25.54
N ASN A 148 14.06 10.74 26.42
CA ASN A 148 14.31 12.15 26.10
C ASN A 148 14.72 12.96 27.34
N GLN A 149 15.17 14.20 27.09
CA GLN A 149 15.70 15.13 28.09
C GLN A 149 14.60 15.85 28.89
N PHE A 150 13.31 15.58 28.65
CA PHE A 150 12.20 16.25 29.33
C PHE A 150 11.80 15.53 30.64
N GLY A 151 12.77 14.94 31.35
CA GLY A 151 12.51 14.12 32.52
C GLY A 151 11.79 12.81 32.19
N SER A 152 12.15 12.17 31.05
CA SER A 152 11.50 10.96 30.54
C SER A 152 9.99 11.15 30.32
N LEU A 153 9.63 12.17 29.53
CA LEU A 153 8.24 12.37 29.12
C LEU A 153 7.83 11.26 28.14
N TRP A 154 6.68 10.63 28.36
CA TRP A 154 6.17 9.54 27.52
C TRP A 154 4.79 9.84 26.94
N VAL A 155 4.42 9.08 25.91
CA VAL A 155 3.06 9.02 25.37
C VAL A 155 2.16 8.16 26.26
N ASN A 156 0.84 8.37 26.17
CA ASN A 156 -0.12 7.40 26.71
C ASN A 156 -0.30 6.24 25.73
N PHE A 157 -0.59 5.04 26.22
CA PHE A 157 -0.81 3.84 25.39
C PHE A 157 -2.30 3.47 25.22
N ASN A 158 -3.20 4.42 25.43
CA ASN A 158 -4.66 4.20 25.39
C ASN A 158 -5.31 4.75 24.11
N SER A 159 -4.62 5.62 23.37
CA SER A 159 -5.17 6.24 22.17
C SER A 159 -5.12 5.29 20.97
N PRO A 160 -6.24 5.08 20.25
CA PRO A 160 -6.24 4.29 19.03
C PRO A 160 -5.41 4.92 17.90
N LEU A 161 -5.17 6.24 17.93
CA LEU A 161 -4.26 6.89 16.98
C LEU A 161 -2.81 6.47 17.19
N LEU A 162 -2.39 6.22 18.43
CA LEU A 162 -1.07 5.68 18.69
C LEU A 162 -0.99 4.20 18.27
N TRP A 163 -2.05 3.43 18.49
CA TRP A 163 -2.12 2.04 18.04
C TRP A 163 -2.01 1.94 16.51
N ASP A 164 -2.60 2.89 15.79
CA ASP A 164 -2.54 2.96 14.33
C ASP A 164 -1.10 3.18 13.81
N VAL A 165 -0.30 4.00 14.50
CA VAL A 165 1.14 4.14 14.19
C VAL A 165 1.85 2.80 14.27
N PHE A 166 1.59 2.00 15.31
CA PHE A 166 2.18 0.66 15.43
C PHE A 166 1.59 -0.32 14.42
N ALA A 167 0.29 -0.31 14.19
CA ALA A 167 -0.37 -1.19 13.24
C ALA A 167 0.18 -0.99 11.83
N ILE A 168 0.24 0.25 11.35
CA ILE A 168 0.70 0.54 9.99
C ILE A 168 2.22 0.40 9.84
N SER A 169 3.02 0.77 10.85
CA SER A 169 4.47 0.62 10.74
C SER A 169 4.94 -0.85 10.77
N THR A 170 4.14 -1.75 11.34
CA THR A 170 4.42 -3.19 11.38
C THR A 170 3.73 -3.99 10.28
N TYR A 171 2.74 -3.41 9.62
CA TYR A 171 1.99 -4.01 8.51
C TYR A 171 2.77 -3.92 7.20
#